data_AF-A0A4Z1H588-F1
#
_entry.id   AF-A0A4Z1H588-F1
#
_cell.length_a   1.000
_cell.length_b   1.000
_cell.length_c   1.000
_cell.angle_alpha   90.00
_cell.angle_beta   90.00
_cell.angle_gamma   90.00
#
_symmetry.space_group_name_H-M   'P 1'
#
loop_
_entity.id
_entity.type
_entity.pdbx_description
1 polymer ?
#
loop_
_entity_poly.entity_id
_entity_poly.type
_entity_poly.pdbx_seq_one_letter_code
_entity_poly.pdbx_strand_id
1 'polypeptide(L)'
;MEGKLDGAQKMLEDADRVRSVIDNFDAACTRDKLGQLWEIKGDVAKAREVRGRNPENMVCLNFKCPLSNMNVKSKQDELKNCVRCKCTWYCNEECQKVDWKTRHKRWCKEPTAEIAQGTSASG
;
A
#
# COMPACT_ATOMS: atom_id res chain seq x y z
N MET A 1 2.05 -21.41 9.03
CA MET A 1 2.42 -19.99 8.82
C MET A 1 1.21 -19.06 8.94
N GLU A 2 0.00 -19.53 8.60
CA GLU A 2 -1.25 -18.76 8.60
C GLU A 2 -1.55 -18.07 9.93
N GLY A 3 -1.46 -18.77 11.07
CA GLY A 3 -1.72 -18.15 12.39
C GLY A 3 -0.79 -16.98 12.76
N LYS A 4 0.40 -16.86 12.16
CA LYS A 4 1.29 -15.70 12.37
C LYS A 4 0.83 -14.49 11.55
N LEU A 5 0.24 -14.71 10.38
CA LEU A 5 -0.26 -13.63 9.51
C LEU A 5 -1.54 -13.02 10.07
N ASP A 6 -2.43 -13.82 10.65
CA ASP A 6 -3.67 -13.31 11.24
C ASP A 6 -3.39 -12.48 12.50
N GLY A 7 -2.42 -12.90 13.32
CA GLY A 7 -1.93 -12.09 14.43
C GLY A 7 -1.35 -10.74 13.96
N ALA A 8 -0.51 -10.77 12.91
CA ALA A 8 0.05 -9.54 12.33
C ALA A 8 -1.03 -8.64 11.72
N GLN A 9 -2.05 -9.21 11.07
CA GLN A 9 -3.19 -8.48 10.53
C GLN A 9 -3.90 -7.74 11.65
N LYS A 10 -4.30 -8.45 12.72
CA LYS A 10 -4.99 -7.86 13.87
C LYS A 10 -4.18 -6.70 14.47
N MET A 11 -2.87 -6.90 14.68
CA MET A 11 -2.00 -5.85 15.24
C MET A 11 -1.96 -4.60 14.37
N LEU A 12 -1.86 -4.77 13.05
CA LEU A 12 -1.82 -3.65 12.12
C LEU A 12 -3.18 -2.95 11.99
N GLU A 13 -4.30 -3.69 12.05
CA GLU A 13 -5.66 -3.13 12.05
C GLU A 13 -5.94 -2.34 13.34
N ASP A 14 -5.52 -2.86 14.49
CA ASP A 14 -5.63 -2.15 15.77
C ASP A 14 -4.77 -0.87 15.78
N ALA A 15 -3.55 -0.94 15.22
CA ALA A 15 -2.69 0.23 15.09
C ALA A 15 -3.27 1.28 14.12
N ASP A 16 -3.87 0.84 13.01
CA ASP A 16 -4.54 1.71 12.04
C ASP A 16 -5.74 2.43 12.66
N ARG A 17 -6.54 1.73 13.47
CA ARG A 17 -7.66 2.32 14.23
C ARG A 17 -7.22 3.46 15.13
N VAL A 18 -6.08 3.32 15.80
CA VAL A 18 -5.55 4.36 16.70
C VAL A 18 -4.92 5.51 15.91
N ARG A 19 -4.11 5.21 14.89
CA ARG A 19 -3.34 6.22 14.15
C ARG A 19 -4.20 7.03 13.16
N SER A 20 -5.26 6.43 12.61
CA SER A 20 -6.17 7.11 11.67
C SER A 20 -6.93 8.28 12.28
N VAL A 21 -6.99 8.41 13.61
CA VAL A 21 -7.63 9.55 14.29
C VAL A 21 -6.91 10.87 14.02
N ILE A 22 -5.57 10.84 13.98
CA ILE A 22 -4.71 12.01 13.73
C ILE A 22 -4.27 12.04 12.25
N ASP A 23 -4.27 10.88 11.60
CA ASP A 23 -3.94 10.65 10.18
C ASP A 23 -2.66 11.37 9.73
N ASN A 24 -1.61 11.17 10.52
CA ASN A 24 -0.27 11.67 10.25
C ASN A 24 0.51 10.68 9.35
N PHE A 25 1.82 10.90 9.21
CA PHE A 25 2.70 10.02 8.43
C PHE A 25 2.69 8.55 8.93
N ASP A 26 2.60 8.32 10.24
CA ASP A 26 2.55 6.98 10.81
C ASP A 26 1.26 6.23 10.42
N ALA A 27 0.14 6.95 10.30
CA ALA A 27 -1.11 6.38 9.81
C ALA A 27 -0.96 5.90 8.37
N ALA A 28 -0.37 6.72 7.49
CA ALA A 28 -0.07 6.33 6.11
C ALA A 28 0.88 5.13 6.03
N CYS A 29 1.96 5.13 6.82
CA CYS A 29 2.86 3.98 6.93
C CYS A 29 2.13 2.71 7.39
N THR A 30 1.19 2.83 8.33
CA THR A 30 0.41 1.69 8.84
C THR A 30 -0.50 1.10 7.77
N ARG A 31 -1.21 1.96 7.02
CA ARG A 31 -2.00 1.54 5.84
C ARG A 31 -1.12 0.83 4.82
N ASP A 32 0.10 1.33 4.60
CA ASP A 32 1.03 0.73 3.65
C ASP A 32 1.55 -0.65 4.10
N LYS A 33 1.79 -0.82 5.41
CA LYS A 33 2.12 -2.12 6.01
C LYS A 33 0.97 -3.12 5.94
N LEU A 34 -0.27 -2.67 6.19
CA LEU A 34 -1.45 -3.50 5.98
C LEU A 34 -1.55 -3.95 4.52
N GLY A 35 -1.32 -3.04 3.56
CA GLY A 35 -1.29 -3.39 2.15
C GLY A 35 -0.25 -4.47 1.81
N GLN A 36 0.95 -4.42 2.42
CA GLN A 36 1.98 -5.45 2.23
C GLN A 36 1.54 -6.81 2.80
N LEU A 37 0.83 -6.82 3.92
CA LEU A 37 0.26 -8.03 4.49
C LEU A 37 -0.79 -8.65 3.55
N TRP A 38 -1.65 -7.83 2.95
CA TRP A 38 -2.64 -8.30 1.97
C TRP A 38 -1.99 -8.82 0.68
N GLU A 39 -0.90 -8.21 0.21
CA GLU A 39 -0.08 -8.79 -0.87
C GLU A 39 0.41 -10.21 -0.52
N ILE A 40 0.91 -10.40 0.71
CA ILE A 40 1.41 -11.71 1.18
C ILE A 40 0.26 -12.73 1.28
N LYS A 41 -0.92 -12.30 1.74
CA LYS A 41 -2.15 -13.13 1.76
C LYS A 41 -2.71 -13.40 0.37
N GLY A 42 -2.21 -12.71 -0.66
CA GLY A 42 -2.63 -12.88 -2.06
C GLY A 42 -3.84 -12.05 -2.47
N ASP A 43 -4.34 -11.17 -1.60
CA ASP A 43 -5.47 -10.30 -1.85
C ASP A 43 -4.99 -8.90 -2.26
N VAL A 44 -4.70 -8.75 -3.56
CA VAL A 44 -4.22 -7.48 -4.11
C VAL A 44 -5.31 -6.40 -4.15
N ALA A 45 -6.59 -6.79 -4.14
CA ALA A 45 -7.71 -5.86 -4.09
C ALA A 45 -7.78 -5.18 -2.72
N LYS A 46 -7.73 -5.97 -1.65
CA LYS A 46 -7.70 -5.43 -0.28
C LYS A 46 -6.43 -4.62 -0.02
N ALA A 47 -5.30 -5.03 -0.59
CA ALA A 47 -4.07 -4.26 -0.53
C ALA A 47 -4.22 -2.85 -1.15
N ARG A 48 -4.90 -2.76 -2.30
CA ARG A 48 -5.19 -1.48 -2.98
C ARG A 48 -6.17 -0.64 -2.16
N GLU A 49 -7.29 -1.24 -1.74
CA GLU A 49 -8.32 -0.59 -0.94
C GLU A 49 -7.69 0.07 0.29
N VAL A 50 -6.97 -0.71 1.09
CA VAL A 50 -6.43 -0.26 2.38
C VAL A 50 -5.49 0.93 2.25
N ARG A 51 -4.64 0.95 1.22
CA ARG A 51 -3.72 2.06 0.93
C ARG A 51 -4.47 3.30 0.42
N GLY A 52 -5.43 3.10 -0.47
CA GLY A 52 -6.25 4.15 -1.07
C GLY A 52 -7.31 4.76 -0.15
N ARG A 53 -7.47 4.26 1.08
CA ARG A 53 -8.44 4.81 2.06
C ARG A 53 -8.25 6.30 2.35
N ASN A 54 -7.03 6.82 2.22
CA ASN A 54 -6.81 8.25 2.17
C ASN A 54 -5.84 8.59 1.01
N PRO A 55 -6.37 9.05 -0.14
CA PRO A 55 -5.55 9.40 -1.30
C PRO A 55 -4.74 10.69 -1.12
N GLU A 56 -5.06 11.55 -0.15
CA GLU A 56 -4.31 12.79 0.12
C GLU A 56 -3.10 12.55 1.04
N ASN A 57 -3.02 11.38 1.66
CA ASN A 57 -1.97 11.02 2.61
C ASN A 57 -1.46 9.62 2.31
N MET A 58 -0.68 9.49 1.24
CA MET A 58 -0.02 8.24 0.85
C MET A 58 1.50 8.35 1.01
N VAL A 59 2.19 7.22 1.02
CA VAL A 59 3.64 7.14 1.09
C VAL A 59 4.19 6.26 -0.02
N CYS A 60 5.46 6.47 -0.36
CA CYS A 60 6.16 5.61 -1.31
C CYS A 60 6.43 4.25 -0.67
N LEU A 61 6.07 3.17 -1.37
CA LEU A 61 6.20 1.80 -0.84
C LEU A 61 7.67 1.33 -0.69
N ASN A 62 8.59 1.98 -1.39
CA ASN A 62 10.00 1.84 -1.09
C ASN A 62 10.32 2.59 0.22
N PHE A 63 10.32 1.88 1.34
CA PHE A 63 10.65 2.46 2.65
C PHE A 63 12.10 2.98 2.77
N LYS A 64 12.97 2.71 1.78
CA LYS A 64 14.30 3.32 1.67
C LYS A 64 14.29 4.61 0.85
N CYS A 65 13.12 5.07 0.40
CA CYS A 65 12.97 6.33 -0.32
C CYS A 65 13.37 7.50 0.59
N PRO A 66 14.19 8.46 0.11
CA PRO A 66 14.52 9.67 0.87
C PRO A 66 13.28 10.43 1.35
N LEU A 67 12.22 10.48 0.54
CA LEU A 67 10.95 11.13 0.90
C LEU A 67 10.28 10.43 2.09
N SER A 68 10.24 9.09 2.09
CA SER A 68 9.74 8.32 3.22
C SER A 68 10.59 8.53 4.49
N ASN A 69 11.91 8.64 4.36
CA ASN A 69 12.79 8.94 5.50
C ASN A 69 12.62 10.36 6.06
N MET A 70 12.15 11.31 5.22
CA MET A 70 11.85 12.68 5.61
C MET A 70 10.39 12.87 6.02
N ASN A 71 9.63 11.79 6.23
CA ASN A 71 8.22 11.79 6.57
C ASN A 71 7.33 12.56 5.56
N VAL A 72 7.74 12.59 4.29
CA VAL A 72 6.98 13.24 3.22
C VAL A 72 5.80 12.36 2.83
N LYS A 73 4.63 12.99 2.81
CA LYS A 73 3.37 12.42 2.28
C LYS A 73 3.20 12.85 0.84
N SER A 74 2.51 12.03 0.06
CA SER A 74 2.16 12.32 -1.33
C SER A 74 0.67 12.07 -1.55
N LYS A 75 0.11 12.75 -2.55
CA LYS A 75 -1.21 12.44 -3.05
C LYS A 75 -1.16 11.24 -3.99
N GLN A 76 -2.29 10.55 -4.15
CA GLN A 76 -2.37 9.35 -4.97
C GLN A 76 -2.02 9.61 -6.44
N ASP A 77 -2.43 10.76 -6.98
CA ASP A 77 -2.21 11.18 -8.38
C ASP A 77 -0.77 11.62 -8.66
N GLU A 78 -0.01 11.98 -7.63
CA GLU A 78 1.44 12.24 -7.71
C GLU A 78 2.27 10.95 -7.74
N LEU A 79 1.67 9.80 -7.43
CA LEU A 79 2.36 8.52 -7.32
C LEU A 79 2.08 7.62 -8.52
N LYS A 80 3.13 6.92 -8.97
CA LYS A 80 3.02 5.86 -9.98
C LYS A 80 2.67 4.54 -9.32
N ASN A 81 1.76 3.76 -9.90
CA ASN A 81 1.43 2.42 -9.40
C ASN A 81 2.06 1.30 -10.24
N CYS A 82 2.21 0.12 -9.65
CA CYS A 82 2.65 -1.05 -10.40
C CYS A 82 1.62 -1.40 -11.48
N VAL A 83 2.05 -1.44 -12.74
CA VAL A 83 1.17 -1.71 -13.90
C VAL A 83 0.46 -3.07 -13.84
N ARG A 84 1.08 -4.06 -13.16
CA ARG A 84 0.55 -5.42 -13.07
C ARG A 84 -0.51 -5.58 -11.99
N CYS A 85 -0.16 -5.31 -10.72
CA CYS A 85 -1.08 -5.49 -9.61
C CYS A 85 -1.96 -4.28 -9.31
N LYS A 86 -1.50 -3.08 -9.72
CA LYS A 86 -2.13 -1.79 -9.44
C LYS A 86 -2.34 -1.49 -7.94
N CYS A 87 -1.79 -2.28 -7.02
CA CYS A 87 -2.05 -2.15 -5.58
C CYS A 87 -0.90 -1.49 -4.78
N THR A 88 0.17 -1.07 -5.45
CA THR A 88 1.36 -0.46 -4.84
C THR A 88 1.65 0.88 -5.50
N TRP A 89 2.17 1.86 -4.74
CA TRP A 89 2.44 3.22 -5.21
C TRP A 89 3.88 3.66 -4.90
N TYR A 90 4.48 4.42 -5.82
CA TYR A 90 5.86 4.85 -5.79
C TYR A 90 5.98 6.28 -6.31
N CYS A 91 6.87 7.07 -5.72
CA CYS A 91 7.16 8.42 -6.21
C CYS A 91 7.81 8.40 -7.60
N ASN A 92 8.55 7.33 -7.94
CA ASN A 92 9.22 7.17 -9.23
C ASN A 92 9.55 5.70 -9.53
N GLU A 93 10.02 5.46 -10.76
CA GLU A 93 10.39 4.12 -11.25
C GLU A 93 11.60 3.52 -10.54
N GLU A 94 12.50 4.32 -9.98
CA GLU A 94 13.66 3.83 -9.23
C GLU A 94 13.21 3.19 -7.92
N CYS A 95 12.29 3.83 -7.21
CA CYS A 95 11.67 3.27 -6.02
C CYS A 95 10.92 1.97 -6.34
N GLN A 96 10.19 1.93 -7.46
CA GLN A 96 9.57 0.69 -7.93
C GLN A 96 10.60 -0.41 -8.20
N LYS A 97 11.72 -0.11 -8.89
CA LYS A 97 12.78 -1.08 -9.20
C LYS A 97 13.45 -1.63 -7.94
N VAL A 98 13.73 -0.76 -6.95
CA VAL A 98 14.30 -1.17 -5.66
C VAL A 98 13.33 -2.08 -4.92
N ASP A 99 12.06 -1.69 -4.83
CA ASP A 99 11.04 -2.46 -4.14
C ASP A 99 10.75 -3.80 -4.83
N TRP A 100 10.75 -3.80 -6.17
CA TRP A 100 10.61 -4.99 -7.00
C TRP A 100 11.67 -6.03 -6.68
N LYS A 101 12.95 -5.63 -6.62
CA LYS A 101 14.08 -6.52 -6.35
C LYS A 101 14.08 -7.03 -4.90
N THR A 102 13.61 -6.23 -3.95
CA THR A 102 13.75 -6.53 -2.52
C THR A 102 12.54 -7.26 -1.92
N ARG A 103 11.32 -7.00 -2.39
CA ARG A 103 10.10 -7.60 -1.83
C ARG A 103 9.01 -7.84 -2.87
N HIS A 104 8.59 -6.81 -3.61
CA HIS A 104 7.29 -6.80 -4.29
C HIS A 104 7.13 -7.91 -5.33
N LYS A 105 8.20 -8.26 -6.07
CA LYS A 105 8.17 -9.29 -7.12
C LYS A 105 7.58 -10.63 -6.62
N ARG A 106 7.84 -11.00 -5.36
CA ARG A 106 7.41 -12.28 -4.79
C ARG A 106 5.89 -12.39 -4.64
N TRP A 107 5.21 -11.28 -4.41
CA TRP A 107 3.79 -11.24 -4.05
C TRP A 107 2.92 -10.47 -5.07
N CYS A 108 3.54 -9.90 -6.09
CA CYS A 108 2.85 -9.20 -7.17
C CYS A 108 1.99 -10.18 -8.00
N LYS A 109 0.68 -9.92 -8.03
CA LYS A 109 -0.33 -10.66 -8.81
C LYS A 109 -1.27 -9.68 -9.51
N GLU A 110 -1.85 -10.11 -10.63
CA GLU A 110 -2.91 -9.33 -11.29
C GLU A 110 -4.18 -9.35 -10.44
N PRO A 111 -4.95 -8.25 -10.39
CA PRO A 111 -6.29 -8.27 -9.82
C PRO A 111 -7.16 -9.25 -10.61
N THR A 112 -7.96 -10.06 -9.92
CA THR A 112 -8.95 -10.91 -10.60
C THR A 112 -9.97 -10.04 -11.33
N ALA A 113 -10.43 -10.51 -12.51
CA ALA A 113 -11.26 -9.73 -13.43
C ALA A 113 -12.58 -9.22 -12.81
N GLU A 114 -13.07 -9.87 -11.76
CA GLU A 114 -14.31 -9.52 -11.06
C GLU A 114 -14.24 -8.18 -10.31
N ILE A 115 -13.04 -7.63 -10.08
CA ILE A 115 -12.84 -6.43 -9.22
C ILE A 115 -12.46 -5.17 -10.04
N ALA A 116 -12.28 -5.29 -11.35
CA ALA A 116 -11.78 -4.21 -12.21
C ALA A 116 -12.77 -3.03 -12.42
N GLN A 117 -14.02 -3.13 -11.97
CA GLN A 117 -15.09 -2.15 -12.27
C GLN A 117 -15.26 -1.03 -11.21
N GLY A 118 -14.35 -0.93 -10.24
CA GLY A 118 -14.53 -0.06 -9.05
C GLY A 118 -13.92 1.34 -9.06
N THR A 119 -13.38 1.87 -10.17
CA THR A 119 -12.88 3.27 -10.19
C THR A 119 -13.09 3.95 -11.54
N SER A 120 -14.34 4.23 -11.88
CA SER A 120 -14.72 5.20 -12.92
C SER A 120 -15.88 6.05 -12.38
N ALA A 121 -15.61 6.97 -11.47
CA ALA A 121 -16.50 8.09 -11.16
C ALA A 121 -15.77 9.13 -10.30
N SER A 122 -15.45 10.28 -10.90
CA SER A 122 -15.86 11.61 -10.43
C SER A 122 -15.27 12.68 -11.36
N GLY A 123 -16.17 13.32 -12.11
CA GLY A 123 -16.17 14.76 -12.47
C GLY A 123 -14.96 15.35 -13.16
#